data_AF-A0A948D3B6-F1
#
_entry.id   AF-A0A948D3B6-F1
#
_cell.length_a   1.000
_cell.length_b   1.000
_cell.length_c   1.000
_cell.angle_alpha   90.00
_cell.angle_beta   90.00
_cell.angle_gamma   90.00
#
_symmetry.space_group_name_H-M   'P 1'
#
loop_
_entity.id
_entity.type
_entity.pdbx_description
1 polymer ?
#
loop_
_entity_poly.entity_id
_entity_poly.type
_entity_poly.pdbx_seq_one_letter_code
_entity_poly.pdbx_strand_id
1 'polypeptide(L)'
;MYGGGTAYVETGGKEPVEVQVFDRAGAPLLGKSDIKLRIRRHSDDLYYDWDDDTFKAYGSVTTLLQPLTAVNDIQSPGVYHLNSANHVRGFDTSKITNLSGDDVLEITVVQDGGSDSAGLPVGFELKIGHFLDTMIRIVGLQKENYFIDQMVYNASGLMTAARVRLFPTKAAVNAATDGGADEGELAVYTFTSTPNPTNQERPDVVRSVRDA
;
A
#
# COMPACT_ATOMS: atom_id res chain seq x y z
N MET A 1 -18.14 -16.52 -12.20
CA MET A 1 -17.69 -15.37 -13.02
C MET A 1 -16.51 -14.77 -12.30
N TYR A 2 -15.29 -14.97 -12.80
CA TYR A 2 -14.09 -14.45 -12.12
C TYR A 2 -14.06 -12.92 -12.31
N GLY A 3 -14.29 -12.16 -11.25
CA GLY A 3 -14.05 -10.73 -11.23
C GLY A 3 -12.57 -10.50 -10.98
N GLY A 4 -11.77 -10.39 -12.04
CA GLY A 4 -10.36 -10.01 -11.91
C GLY A 4 -10.22 -8.49 -11.96
N GLY A 5 -9.49 -7.90 -11.01
CA GLY A 5 -8.76 -6.68 -11.31
C GLY A 5 -7.50 -7.04 -12.08
N THR A 6 -6.95 -6.11 -12.85
CA THR A 6 -5.62 -6.22 -13.46
C THR A 6 -4.80 -5.05 -12.96
N ALA A 7 -3.60 -5.31 -12.48
CA ALA A 7 -2.61 -4.27 -12.28
C ALA A 7 -1.23 -4.77 -12.72
N TYR A 8 -0.39 -3.80 -13.06
CA TYR A 8 0.90 -3.97 -13.71
C TYR A 8 2.00 -3.82 -12.68
N VAL A 9 3.00 -4.71 -12.74
CA VAL A 9 4.16 -4.71 -11.85
C VAL A 9 5.42 -4.49 -12.69
N GLU A 10 6.27 -3.54 -12.29
CA GLU A 10 7.59 -3.33 -12.89
C GLU A 10 8.58 -4.40 -12.43
N THR A 11 9.44 -4.82 -13.35
CA THR A 11 10.45 -5.87 -13.15
C THR A 11 11.66 -5.34 -12.37
N GLY A 12 12.29 -6.22 -11.59
CA GLY A 12 13.47 -5.89 -10.79
C GLY A 12 13.17 -5.27 -9.42
N GLY A 13 11.90 -5.05 -9.09
CA GLY A 13 11.45 -4.53 -7.80
C GLY A 13 10.57 -5.49 -7.01
N LYS A 14 10.23 -5.05 -5.79
CA LYS A 14 9.20 -5.64 -4.96
C LYS A 14 8.02 -4.68 -4.87
N GLU A 15 6.86 -5.13 -5.30
CA GLU A 15 5.64 -4.33 -5.25
C GLU A 15 4.66 -4.85 -4.20
N PRO A 16 4.13 -3.97 -3.33
CA PRO A 16 3.03 -4.35 -2.44
C PRO A 16 1.84 -4.88 -3.24
N VAL A 17 1.30 -6.03 -2.81
CA VAL A 17 0.06 -6.59 -3.35
C VAL A 17 -0.95 -6.62 -2.22
N GLU A 18 -1.86 -5.66 -2.24
CA GLU A 18 -2.92 -5.50 -1.26
C GLU A 18 -4.27 -5.38 -1.97
N VAL A 19 -5.29 -6.01 -1.42
CA VAL A 19 -6.61 -6.06 -2.04
C VAL A 19 -7.67 -5.80 -0.98
N GLN A 20 -8.59 -4.90 -1.29
CA GLN A 20 -9.75 -4.68 -0.45
C GLN A 20 -10.95 -5.38 -1.07
N VAL A 21 -11.59 -6.24 -0.29
CA VAL A 21 -12.66 -7.12 -0.74
C VAL A 21 -13.96 -6.81 -0.01
N PHE A 22 -15.03 -6.65 -0.78
CA PHE A 22 -16.37 -6.36 -0.29
C PHE A 22 -17.38 -7.40 -0.80
N ASP A 23 -18.45 -7.63 -0.05
CA ASP A 23 -19.59 -8.40 -0.51
C ASP A 23 -20.49 -7.58 -1.44
N ARG A 24 -21.58 -8.20 -1.94
CA ARG A 24 -22.58 -7.54 -2.79
C ARG A 24 -23.29 -6.35 -2.15
N ALA A 25 -23.33 -6.29 -0.81
CA ALA A 25 -23.92 -5.18 -0.07
C ALA A 25 -22.92 -4.05 0.20
N GLY A 26 -21.65 -4.21 -0.23
CA GLY A 26 -20.57 -3.27 0.03
C GLY A 26 -19.98 -3.40 1.43
N ALA A 27 -20.28 -4.47 2.18
CA ALA A 27 -19.66 -4.73 3.47
C ALA A 27 -18.31 -5.44 3.27
N PRO A 28 -17.26 -5.10 4.05
CA PRO A 28 -15.96 -5.74 3.91
C PRO A 28 -16.03 -7.23 4.26
N LEU A 29 -15.40 -8.07 3.45
CA LEU A 29 -15.30 -9.51 3.73
C LEU A 29 -14.17 -9.78 4.71
N LEU A 30 -14.49 -10.27 5.90
CA LEU A 30 -13.52 -10.51 6.98
C LEU A 30 -13.10 -11.98 7.06
N GLY A 31 -11.85 -12.24 7.46
CA GLY A 31 -11.38 -13.59 7.82
C GLY A 31 -11.43 -14.69 6.74
N LYS A 32 -11.70 -14.34 5.49
CA LYS A 32 -11.77 -15.30 4.37
C LYS A 32 -10.41 -15.91 4.00
N SER A 33 -10.31 -17.23 4.01
CA SER A 33 -9.11 -17.98 3.60
C SER A 33 -9.11 -18.38 2.13
N ASP A 34 -10.24 -18.24 1.45
CA ASP A 34 -10.46 -18.58 0.05
C ASP A 34 -10.16 -17.41 -0.90
N ILE A 35 -9.77 -16.25 -0.38
CA ILE A 35 -9.25 -15.14 -1.19
C ILE A 35 -7.80 -15.44 -1.57
N LYS A 36 -7.59 -15.70 -2.85
CA LYS A 36 -6.31 -16.10 -3.44
C LYS A 36 -5.93 -15.16 -4.57
N LEU A 37 -4.66 -15.19 -4.95
CA LEU A 37 -4.16 -14.53 -6.16
C LEU A 37 -3.62 -15.52 -7.19
N ARG A 38 -3.65 -15.09 -8.45
CA ARG A 38 -2.98 -15.72 -9.59
C ARG A 38 -2.24 -14.64 -10.37
N ILE A 39 -1.11 -14.98 -10.98
CA ILE A 39 -0.36 -14.06 -11.83
C ILE A 39 -0.17 -14.68 -13.21
N ARG A 40 -0.40 -13.89 -14.26
CA ARG A 40 -0.11 -14.23 -15.65
C ARG A 40 0.88 -13.22 -16.22
N ARG A 41 1.88 -13.70 -16.95
CA ARG A 41 2.76 -12.86 -17.75
C ARG A 41 2.15 -12.65 -19.13
N HIS A 42 2.03 -11.41 -19.57
CA HIS A 42 1.34 -11.06 -20.81
C HIS A 42 2.15 -11.31 -22.09
N SER A 43 3.48 -11.33 -22.01
CA SER A 43 4.34 -11.47 -23.19
C SER A 43 4.25 -12.86 -23.83
N ASP A 44 3.99 -13.89 -23.04
CA ASP A 44 4.00 -15.28 -23.47
C ASP A 44 2.90 -16.17 -22.86
N ASP A 45 1.93 -15.55 -22.18
CA ASP A 45 0.78 -16.22 -21.57
C ASP A 45 1.13 -17.31 -20.55
N LEU A 46 2.31 -17.23 -19.95
CA LEU A 46 2.70 -18.11 -18.87
C LEU A 46 2.10 -17.65 -17.54
N TYR A 47 1.87 -18.61 -16.66
CA TYR A 47 1.31 -18.42 -15.33
C TYR A 47 2.38 -18.64 -14.29
N TYR A 48 2.32 -17.85 -13.23
CA TYR A 48 3.25 -17.97 -12.12
C TYR A 48 2.94 -19.21 -11.29
N ASP A 49 3.96 -20.03 -11.05
CA ASP A 49 3.91 -21.18 -10.15
C ASP A 49 4.49 -20.79 -8.79
N TRP A 50 3.62 -20.73 -7.78
CA TRP A 50 3.99 -20.37 -6.41
C TRP A 50 4.83 -21.44 -5.69
N ASP A 51 5.00 -22.63 -6.28
CA ASP A 51 5.82 -23.70 -5.72
C ASP A 51 7.32 -23.44 -5.90
N ASP A 52 7.71 -22.88 -7.04
CA ASP A 52 9.12 -22.72 -7.43
C ASP A 52 9.49 -21.36 -8.02
N ASP A 53 8.58 -20.39 -7.91
CA ASP A 53 8.76 -19.01 -8.36
C ASP A 53 9.12 -18.89 -9.85
N THR A 54 8.54 -19.73 -10.71
CA THR A 54 8.75 -19.69 -12.16
C THR A 54 7.47 -19.51 -12.96
N PHE A 55 7.59 -18.88 -14.13
CA PHE A 55 6.50 -18.82 -15.11
C PHE A 55 6.44 -20.08 -15.97
N LYS A 56 5.26 -20.71 -16.06
CA LYS A 56 5.03 -21.97 -16.79
C LYS A 56 3.76 -21.91 -17.62
N ALA A 57 3.64 -22.82 -18.59
CA ALA A 57 2.37 -23.00 -19.29
C ALA A 57 1.30 -23.45 -18.28
N TYR A 58 0.05 -23.00 -18.45
CA TYR A 58 -1.04 -23.24 -17.49
C TYR A 58 -1.14 -24.68 -16.99
N GLY A 59 -1.05 -25.68 -17.89
CA GLY A 59 -1.14 -27.11 -17.55
C GLY A 59 0.09 -27.68 -16.83
N SER A 60 1.15 -26.90 -16.69
CA SER A 60 2.41 -27.28 -16.04
C SER A 60 2.64 -26.58 -14.71
N VAL A 61 1.72 -25.70 -14.29
CA VAL A 61 1.76 -25.04 -12.99
C VAL A 61 1.30 -26.01 -11.90
N THR A 62 2.14 -26.23 -10.89
CA THR A 62 1.81 -27.07 -9.73
C THR A 62 0.94 -26.31 -8.74
N THR A 63 1.33 -25.07 -8.42
CA THR A 63 0.62 -24.22 -7.45
C THR A 63 0.24 -22.90 -8.10
N LEU A 64 -0.97 -22.83 -8.68
CA LEU A 64 -1.44 -21.67 -9.44
C LEU A 64 -1.97 -20.52 -8.56
N LEU A 65 -2.56 -20.86 -7.42
CA LEU A 65 -3.26 -19.92 -6.55
C LEU A 65 -2.55 -19.79 -5.22
N GLN A 66 -2.25 -18.55 -4.82
CA GLN A 66 -1.65 -18.24 -3.53
C GLN A 66 -2.68 -17.57 -2.61
N PRO A 67 -3.00 -18.15 -1.44
CA PRO A 67 -3.82 -17.50 -0.44
C PRO A 67 -3.25 -16.14 -0.01
N LEU A 68 -4.13 -15.15 0.12
CA LEU A 68 -3.81 -13.87 0.75
C LEU A 68 -4.09 -13.95 2.25
N THR A 69 -3.34 -13.17 3.04
CA THR A 69 -3.55 -13.06 4.49
C THR A 69 -4.32 -11.80 4.81
N ALA A 70 -5.33 -11.87 5.67
CA ALA A 70 -6.03 -10.69 6.17
C ALA A 70 -5.09 -9.83 7.03
N VAL A 71 -5.06 -8.52 6.83
CA VAL A 71 -4.12 -7.62 7.52
C VAL A 71 -4.56 -7.39 8.98
N ASN A 72 -5.76 -6.84 9.17
CA ASN A 72 -6.39 -6.61 10.47
C ASN A 72 -7.87 -6.25 10.27
N ASP A 73 -8.78 -7.12 10.70
CA ASP A 73 -10.22 -6.91 10.52
C ASP A 73 -10.79 -5.70 11.30
N ILE A 74 -10.07 -5.18 12.30
CA ILE A 74 -10.48 -4.00 13.10
C ILE A 74 -10.04 -2.70 12.43
N GLN A 75 -8.78 -2.61 12.02
CA GLN A 75 -8.18 -1.38 11.51
C GLN A 75 -8.32 -1.22 9.99
N SER A 76 -8.37 -2.35 9.27
CA SER A 76 -8.42 -2.43 7.81
C SER A 76 -9.38 -3.55 7.38
N PRO A 77 -10.67 -3.45 7.72
CA PRO A 77 -11.65 -4.50 7.45
C PRO A 77 -11.72 -4.80 5.94
N GLY A 78 -11.59 -6.08 5.61
CA GLY A 78 -11.63 -6.56 4.22
C GLY A 78 -10.35 -6.37 3.44
N VAL A 79 -9.25 -5.92 4.08
CA VAL A 79 -7.95 -5.80 3.43
C VAL A 79 -7.13 -7.06 3.60
N TYR A 80 -6.65 -7.57 2.48
CA TYR A 80 -5.79 -8.74 2.37
C TYR A 80 -4.48 -8.37 1.70
N HIS A 81 -3.40 -9.05 2.06
CA HIS A 81 -2.09 -8.88 1.44
C HIS A 81 -1.45 -10.19 1.01
N LEU A 82 -0.52 -10.11 0.07
CA LEU A 82 0.33 -11.24 -0.30
C LEU A 82 1.32 -11.52 0.82
N ASN A 83 1.31 -12.74 1.34
CA ASN A 83 2.26 -13.18 2.37
C ASN A 83 2.72 -14.62 2.11
N SER A 84 3.53 -14.79 1.06
CA SER A 84 4.20 -16.07 0.74
C SER A 84 5.68 -16.02 1.15
N ALA A 85 6.33 -17.17 1.29
CA ALA A 85 7.70 -17.29 1.82
C ALA A 85 8.71 -16.37 1.11
N ASN A 86 8.65 -16.29 -0.22
CA ASN A 86 9.52 -15.44 -1.04
C ASN A 86 8.88 -14.07 -1.39
N HIS A 87 7.60 -13.87 -1.05
CA HIS A 87 6.80 -12.69 -1.41
C HIS A 87 6.10 -12.10 -0.19
N VAL A 88 6.84 -11.89 0.90
CA VAL A 88 6.28 -11.37 2.17
C VAL A 88 5.82 -9.92 1.98
N ARG A 89 4.53 -9.63 2.13
CA ARG A 89 3.92 -8.30 1.94
C ARG A 89 4.11 -7.67 0.57
N GLY A 90 4.28 -8.48 -0.48
CA GLY A 90 4.41 -7.97 -1.84
C GLY A 90 5.10 -8.94 -2.79
N PHE A 91 4.84 -8.75 -4.07
CA PHE A 91 5.39 -9.56 -5.14
C PHE A 91 6.82 -9.10 -5.48
N ASP A 92 7.80 -9.87 -5.03
CA ASP A 92 9.22 -9.66 -5.30
C ASP A 92 9.66 -10.32 -6.61
N THR A 93 9.79 -9.51 -7.67
CA THR A 93 10.20 -10.02 -8.99
C THR A 93 11.66 -10.47 -9.04
N SER A 94 12.49 -10.07 -8.06
CA SER A 94 13.89 -10.51 -7.96
C SER A 94 14.05 -11.99 -7.62
N LYS A 95 12.97 -12.64 -7.16
CA LYS A 95 12.92 -14.07 -6.84
C LYS A 95 12.65 -14.95 -8.05
N ILE A 96 12.22 -14.35 -9.16
CA ILE A 96 11.75 -15.07 -10.33
C ILE A 96 12.95 -15.46 -11.19
N THR A 97 13.15 -16.77 -11.39
CA THR A 97 14.37 -17.27 -12.04
C THR A 97 14.33 -17.23 -13.57
N ASN A 98 13.13 -17.13 -14.17
CA ASN A 98 12.93 -17.13 -15.62
C ASN A 98 12.20 -15.88 -16.14
N LEU A 99 12.46 -14.74 -15.50
CA LEU A 99 12.04 -13.44 -16.00
C LEU A 99 12.91 -13.06 -17.22
N SER A 100 12.29 -12.87 -18.38
CA SER A 100 13.01 -12.68 -19.66
C SER A 100 13.37 -11.22 -19.97
N GLY A 101 12.99 -10.28 -19.10
CA GLY A 101 13.18 -8.85 -19.29
C GLY A 101 12.06 -8.09 -18.60
N ASP A 102 11.81 -6.86 -19.06
CA ASP A 102 10.68 -6.07 -18.59
C ASP A 102 9.39 -6.66 -19.15
N ASP A 103 8.55 -7.14 -18.24
CA ASP A 103 7.33 -7.86 -18.55
C ASP A 103 6.13 -7.20 -17.88
N VAL A 104 5.00 -7.30 -18.56
CA VAL A 104 3.71 -6.94 -17.98
C VAL A 104 3.14 -8.17 -17.26
N LEU A 105 2.93 -8.04 -15.96
CA LEU A 105 2.29 -9.06 -15.14
C LEU A 105 0.85 -8.65 -14.85
N GLU A 106 -0.09 -9.56 -15.09
CA GLU A 106 -1.49 -9.44 -14.71
C GLU A 106 -1.72 -10.21 -13.41
N ILE A 107 -2.11 -9.49 -12.36
CA ILE A 107 -2.49 -10.09 -11.08
C ILE A 107 -4.00 -10.19 -10.99
N THR A 108 -4.54 -11.41 -10.88
CA THR A 108 -5.96 -11.69 -10.72
C THR A 108 -6.26 -12.15 -9.29
N VAL A 109 -7.26 -11.55 -8.64
CA VAL A 109 -7.81 -12.06 -7.36
C VAL A 109 -8.91 -13.07 -7.65
N VAL A 110 -8.90 -14.19 -6.94
CA VAL A 110 -9.85 -15.30 -7.09
C VAL A 110 -10.36 -15.70 -5.72
N GLN A 111 -11.68 -15.89 -5.60
CA GLN A 111 -12.27 -16.59 -4.46
C GLN A 111 -12.44 -18.07 -4.84
N ASP A 112 -11.67 -18.96 -4.20
CA ASP A 112 -11.61 -20.38 -4.57
C ASP A 112 -12.50 -21.26 -3.68
N GLY A 113 -13.53 -21.87 -4.26
CA GLY A 113 -14.44 -22.79 -3.55
C GLY A 113 -15.51 -22.13 -2.67
N GLY A 114 -15.60 -20.79 -2.66
CA GLY A 114 -16.63 -20.06 -1.92
C GLY A 114 -18.04 -20.31 -2.47
N SER A 115 -18.90 -20.96 -1.67
CA SER A 115 -20.34 -21.11 -1.93
C SER A 115 -21.19 -20.08 -1.17
N ASP A 116 -20.53 -19.13 -0.51
CA ASP A 116 -21.20 -18.11 0.30
C ASP A 116 -22.17 -17.30 -0.57
N SER A 117 -23.44 -17.29 -0.15
CA SER A 117 -24.53 -16.52 -0.77
C SER A 117 -24.27 -15.01 -0.85
N ALA A 118 -23.24 -14.51 -0.14
CA ALA A 118 -22.69 -13.16 -0.27
C ALA A 118 -22.15 -12.86 -1.68
N GLY A 119 -21.94 -13.90 -2.50
CA GLY A 119 -21.56 -13.80 -3.89
C GLY A 119 -20.09 -13.46 -4.07
N LEU A 120 -19.52 -13.99 -5.15
CA LEU A 120 -18.22 -13.56 -5.67
C LEU A 120 -18.13 -12.03 -5.57
N PRO A 121 -17.01 -11.47 -5.08
CA PRO A 121 -16.93 -10.04 -4.88
C PRO A 121 -17.15 -9.37 -6.24
N VAL A 122 -18.10 -8.46 -6.28
CA VAL A 122 -18.47 -7.72 -7.49
C VAL A 122 -18.00 -6.29 -7.26
N GLY A 123 -17.02 -5.89 -8.06
CA GLY A 123 -16.34 -4.62 -7.87
C GLY A 123 -15.16 -4.78 -6.91
N PHE A 124 -14.03 -5.23 -7.45
CA PHE A 124 -12.77 -5.13 -6.73
C PHE A 124 -12.07 -3.85 -7.15
N GLU A 125 -11.71 -3.03 -6.18
CA GLU A 125 -10.66 -2.02 -6.35
C GLU A 125 -9.33 -2.70 -6.00
N LEU A 126 -8.80 -3.48 -6.94
CA LEU A 126 -7.46 -4.07 -6.83
C LEU A 126 -6.44 -2.92 -6.76
N LYS A 127 -5.74 -2.80 -5.63
CA LYS A 127 -4.76 -1.72 -5.37
C LYS A 127 -3.37 -2.31 -5.27
N ILE A 128 -2.68 -2.39 -6.39
CA ILE A 128 -1.29 -2.83 -6.42
C ILE A 128 -0.37 -1.62 -6.29
N GLY A 129 0.70 -1.78 -5.52
CA GLY A 129 1.69 -0.74 -5.26
C GLY A 129 1.36 0.17 -4.07
N HIS A 130 2.00 1.33 -4.04
CA HIS A 130 1.97 2.28 -2.93
C HIS A 130 0.64 3.04 -2.76
N PHE A 131 -0.44 2.67 -3.44
CA PHE A 131 -1.69 3.42 -3.39
C PHE A 131 -2.32 3.40 -1.99
N LEU A 132 -2.32 2.26 -1.29
CA LEU A 132 -2.81 2.17 0.09
C LEU A 132 -1.94 3.00 1.05
N ASP A 133 -0.62 2.95 0.90
CA ASP A 133 0.31 3.80 1.66
C ASP A 133 0.05 5.29 1.36
N THR A 134 -0.20 5.64 0.10
CA THR A 134 -0.54 7.00 -0.34
C THR A 134 -1.89 7.47 0.21
N MET A 135 -2.91 6.61 0.22
CA MET A 135 -4.21 6.91 0.81
C MET A 135 -4.13 7.04 2.32
N ILE A 136 -3.39 6.17 3.00
CA ILE A 136 -3.12 6.28 4.44
C ILE A 136 -2.41 7.60 4.75
N ARG A 137 -1.44 8.02 3.91
CA ARG A 137 -0.76 9.32 4.04
C ARG A 137 -1.71 10.49 3.77
N ILE A 138 -2.54 10.43 2.73
CA ILE A 138 -3.54 11.46 2.40
C ILE A 138 -4.60 11.58 3.50
N VAL A 139 -5.12 10.46 4.00
CA VAL A 139 -6.08 10.43 5.11
C VAL A 139 -5.42 10.92 6.40
N GLY A 140 -4.16 10.57 6.67
CA GLY A 140 -3.39 11.09 7.78
C GLY A 140 -3.23 12.61 7.72
N LEU A 141 -2.94 13.15 6.54
CA LEU A 141 -2.89 14.60 6.30
C LEU A 141 -4.27 15.26 6.47
N GLN A 142 -5.34 14.67 5.92
CA GLN A 142 -6.71 15.19 5.99
C GLN A 142 -7.31 15.15 7.39
N LYS A 143 -6.96 14.15 8.21
CA LYS A 143 -7.44 13.99 9.60
C LYS A 143 -6.58 14.70 10.64
N GLU A 144 -5.64 15.54 10.21
CA GLU A 144 -4.68 16.22 11.09
C GLU A 144 -3.86 15.27 11.98
N ASN A 145 -3.58 14.06 11.47
CA ASN A 145 -2.72 13.09 12.13
C ASN A 145 -1.25 13.36 11.78
N TYR A 146 -0.82 14.62 11.85
CA TYR A 146 0.55 15.02 11.54
C TYR A 146 1.13 15.93 12.63
N PHE A 147 2.44 15.84 12.81
CA PHE A 147 3.22 16.64 13.73
C PHE A 147 4.36 17.32 12.96
N ILE A 148 4.55 18.63 13.15
CA ILE A 148 5.62 19.40 12.53
C ILE A 148 6.63 19.77 13.61
N ASP A 149 7.88 19.38 13.42
CA ASP A 149 8.96 19.62 14.38
C ASP A 149 10.30 19.92 13.68
N GLN A 150 11.36 20.09 14.48
CA GLN A 150 12.70 20.41 13.98
C GLN A 150 12.73 21.59 12.99
N MET A 151 11.96 22.64 13.28
CA MET A 151 11.90 23.83 12.44
C MET A 151 13.21 24.60 12.54
N VAL A 152 13.86 24.80 11.39
CA VAL A 152 15.09 25.60 11.26
C VAL A 152 14.75 26.92 10.59
N TYR A 153 15.23 28.02 11.17
CA TYR A 153 15.03 29.37 10.66
C TYR A 153 16.38 30.01 10.30
N ASN A 154 16.40 30.81 9.24
CA ASN A 154 17.56 31.66 8.94
C ASN A 154 17.62 32.88 9.87
N ALA A 155 18.69 33.68 9.74
CA ALA A 155 18.89 34.90 10.54
C ALA A 155 17.78 35.96 10.36
N SER A 156 17.00 35.88 9.29
CA SER A 156 15.84 36.76 9.03
C SER A 156 14.52 36.19 9.59
N GLY A 157 14.56 35.06 10.30
CA GLY A 157 13.38 34.40 10.86
C GLY A 157 12.51 33.67 9.83
N LEU A 158 13.04 33.39 8.63
CA LEU A 158 12.35 32.61 7.61
C LEU A 158 12.68 31.13 7.76
N MET A 159 11.67 30.27 7.73
CA MET A 159 11.86 28.82 7.84
C MET A 159 12.62 28.30 6.63
N THR A 160 13.74 27.61 6.86
CA THR A 160 14.60 26.98 5.84
C THR A 160 14.50 25.47 5.83
N ALA A 161 14.06 24.87 6.95
CA ALA A 161 13.75 23.45 7.01
C ALA A 161 12.68 23.15 8.07
N ALA A 162 11.96 22.06 7.88
CA ALA A 162 11.08 21.47 8.89
C ALA A 162 10.93 19.97 8.62
N ARG A 163 10.57 19.21 9.65
CA ARG A 163 10.21 17.80 9.54
C ARG A 163 8.71 17.65 9.79
N VAL A 164 8.03 16.91 8.92
CA VAL A 164 6.61 16.55 9.08
C VAL A 164 6.54 15.05 9.28
N ARG A 165 5.93 14.63 10.39
CA ARG A 165 5.73 13.23 10.75
C ARG A 165 4.24 12.92 10.68
N LEU A 166 3.87 11.85 9.98
CA LEU A 166 2.48 11.36 9.89
C LEU A 166 2.30 10.20 10.87
N PHE A 167 1.16 10.15 11.54
CA PHE A 167 0.85 9.12 12.54
C PHE A 167 -0.45 8.38 12.21
N PRO A 168 -0.63 7.14 12.71
CA PRO A 168 -1.87 6.39 12.48
C PRO A 168 -3.10 7.03 13.12
N THR A 169 -2.92 7.77 14.24
CA THR A 169 -4.03 8.35 15.02
C THR A 169 -3.65 9.70 15.64
N LYS A 170 -4.65 10.53 15.98
CA LYS A 170 -4.48 11.79 16.71
C LYS A 170 -3.87 11.58 18.11
N ALA A 171 -4.21 10.48 18.77
CA ALA A 171 -3.65 10.14 20.07
C ALA A 171 -2.12 9.94 19.98
N ALA A 172 -1.65 9.29 18.91
CA ALA A 172 -0.22 9.14 18.65
C ALA A 172 0.46 10.49 18.36
N VAL A 173 -0.18 11.39 17.60
CA VAL A 173 0.32 12.78 17.41
C VAL A 173 0.47 13.50 18.75
N ASN A 174 -0.53 13.39 19.62
CA ASN A 174 -0.51 14.07 20.92
C ASN A 174 0.54 13.50 21.88
N ALA A 175 0.94 12.24 21.69
CA ALA A 175 1.99 11.59 22.46
C ALA A 175 3.40 11.83 21.91
N ALA A 176 3.51 12.25 20.65
CA ALA A 176 4.79 12.49 19.98
C ALA A 176 5.55 13.66 20.64
N THR A 177 6.88 13.53 20.71
CA THR A 177 7.76 14.53 21.34
C THR A 177 8.52 15.34 20.31
N ASP A 178 8.82 16.62 20.58
CA ASP A 178 9.63 17.44 19.68
C ASP A 178 11.04 16.83 19.51
N GLY A 179 11.41 16.51 18.26
CA GLY A 179 12.69 15.86 17.95
C GLY A 179 12.69 14.34 18.17
N GLY A 180 11.56 13.74 18.57
CA GLY A 180 11.40 12.29 18.71
C GLY A 180 11.64 11.52 17.41
N ALA A 181 11.95 10.23 17.52
CA ALA A 181 12.11 9.31 16.41
C ALA A 181 11.59 7.93 16.81
N ASP A 182 11.06 7.19 15.85
CA ASP A 182 10.50 5.84 16.03
C ASP A 182 9.34 5.80 17.05
N GLU A 183 8.52 6.86 17.06
CA GLU A 183 7.34 7.00 17.93
C GLU A 183 6.08 6.37 17.30
N GLY A 184 6.25 5.53 16.29
CA GLY A 184 5.17 4.89 15.54
C GLY A 184 4.66 5.74 14.37
N GLU A 185 5.54 6.53 13.77
CA GLU A 185 5.25 7.28 12.55
C GLU A 185 4.91 6.34 11.37
N LEU A 186 3.93 6.73 10.56
CA LEU A 186 3.65 6.11 9.26
C LEU A 186 4.66 6.55 8.19
N ALA A 187 5.03 7.83 8.23
CA ALA A 187 5.94 8.44 7.28
C ALA A 187 6.59 9.68 7.89
N VAL A 188 7.82 9.97 7.47
CA VAL A 188 8.58 11.16 7.86
C VAL A 188 9.03 11.87 6.59
N TYR A 189 8.74 13.16 6.52
CA TYR A 189 9.13 14.03 5.42
C TYR A 189 10.01 15.17 5.94
N THR A 190 11.08 15.46 5.22
CA THR A 190 11.91 16.63 5.49
C THR A 190 11.70 17.63 4.36
N PHE A 191 11.29 18.84 4.73
CA PHE A 191 11.16 19.96 3.81
C PHE A 191 12.37 20.86 3.98
N THR A 192 12.94 21.27 2.85
CA THR A 192 13.92 22.35 2.81
C THR A 192 13.39 23.42 1.87
N SER A 193 13.64 24.68 2.23
CA SER A 193 13.28 25.83 1.42
C SER A 193 14.49 26.75 1.31
N THR A 194 14.59 27.43 0.18
CA THR A 194 15.52 28.56 0.00
C THR A 194 14.67 29.82 -0.03
N PRO A 195 14.54 30.54 1.09
CA PRO A 195 13.69 31.72 1.16
C PRO A 195 14.18 32.78 0.17
N ASN A 196 13.27 33.35 -0.61
CA ASN A 196 13.61 34.45 -1.50
C ASN A 196 13.91 35.71 -0.64
N PRO A 197 15.15 36.24 -0.66
CA PRO A 197 15.51 37.38 0.19
C PRO A 197 14.81 38.68 -0.23
N THR A 198 14.35 38.78 -1.49
CA THR A 198 13.72 39.99 -2.03
C THR A 198 12.20 39.99 -1.91
N ASN A 199 11.58 38.82 -1.74
CA ASN A 199 10.15 38.69 -1.51
C ASN A 199 9.92 37.76 -0.30
N GLN A 200 10.03 38.34 0.90
CA GLN A 200 9.82 37.64 2.16
C GLN A 200 8.32 37.45 2.42
N GLU A 201 7.66 36.66 1.57
CA GLU A 201 6.35 36.14 1.90
C GLU A 201 6.55 35.14 3.04
N ARG A 202 6.21 35.57 4.26
CA ARG A 202 6.03 34.61 5.35
C ARG A 202 4.91 33.69 4.88
N PRO A 203 5.13 32.36 4.76
CA PRO A 203 4.02 31.46 4.53
C PRO A 203 3.02 31.77 5.64
N ASP A 204 1.82 32.19 5.25
CA ASP A 204 0.75 32.42 6.20
C ASP A 204 0.64 31.12 6.97
N VAL A 205 0.90 31.22 8.27
CA VAL A 205 1.15 30.04 9.11
C VAL A 205 0.01 29.10 8.83
N VAL A 206 0.30 27.90 8.31
CA VAL A 206 -0.67 26.81 8.29
C VAL A 206 -0.94 26.54 9.77
N ARG A 207 -1.83 27.32 10.36
CA ARG A 207 -2.35 27.10 11.69
C ARG A 207 -3.05 25.78 11.57
N SER A 208 -2.42 24.72 12.07
CA SER A 208 -3.18 23.55 12.49
C SER A 208 -4.30 24.11 13.35
N VAL A 209 -5.55 23.89 12.95
CA VAL A 209 -6.69 24.22 13.78
C VAL A 209 -6.58 23.27 14.97
N ARG A 210 -5.91 23.71 16.03
CA ARG A 210 -6.08 23.05 17.32
C ARG A 210 -7.47 23.46 17.75
N ASP A 211 -8.45 22.60 17.44
CA ASP A 211 -9.73 22.67 18.13
C ASP A 211 -9.42 22.61 19.64
N ALA A 212 -9.86 23.66 20.34
CA ALA A 212 -9.71 23.82 21.78
C ALA A 212 -10.70 22.92 22.54
#